data_AF-A0A067DD58-F1
#
_entry.id   AF-A0A067DD58-F1
#
_cell.length_a   1.000
_cell.length_b   1.000
_cell.length_c   1.000
_cell.angle_alpha   90.00
_cell.angle_beta   90.00
_cell.angle_gamma   90.00
#
_symmetry.space_group_name_H-M   'P 1'
#
loop_
_entity.id
_entity.type
_entity.pdbx_description
1 polymer ?
#
loop_
_entity_poly.entity_id
_entity_poly.type
_entity_poly.pdbx_seq_one_letter_code
_entity_poly.pdbx_strand_id
1 'polypeptide(L)'
;MANEGRDESFAYANQLVTASVLPMAMQAVIGLGVFEIIAKAGPGAKLSASEIAAQLPATKNKDAPMMLDRMLRLLASHSAVECSIDDADDSQRLYGLNDVSNYFVPNKDG
;
A
#
# COMPACT_ATOMS: atom_id res chain seq x y z
N MET A 1 -16.88 -29.61 9.45
CA MET A 1 -16.08 -30.61 8.72
C MET A 1 -16.30 -30.61 7.20
N ALA A 2 -17.42 -31.09 6.64
CA ALA A 2 -17.59 -31.12 5.16
C ALA A 2 -17.74 -29.73 4.49
N ASN A 3 -18.10 -28.69 5.26
CA ASN A 3 -18.19 -27.33 4.75
C ASN A 3 -16.82 -26.62 4.72
N GLU A 4 -16.00 -26.82 5.76
CA GLU A 4 -14.70 -26.16 5.92
C GLU A 4 -13.74 -26.47 4.76
N GLY A 5 -13.61 -27.74 4.35
CA GLY A 5 -12.74 -28.10 3.23
C GLY A 5 -13.20 -27.52 1.87
N ARG A 6 -14.51 -27.30 1.69
CA ARG A 6 -15.04 -26.62 0.49
C ARG A 6 -14.79 -25.11 0.55
N ASP A 7 -14.96 -24.51 1.72
CA ASP A 7 -14.72 -23.08 1.94
C ASP A 7 -13.23 -22.74 1.75
N GLU A 8 -12.32 -23.58 2.23
CA GLU A 8 -10.87 -23.47 1.99
C GLU A 8 -10.50 -23.58 0.51
N SER A 9 -11.06 -24.57 -0.19
CA SER A 9 -10.82 -24.75 -1.63
C SER A 9 -11.33 -23.56 -2.45
N PHE A 10 -12.49 -23.01 -2.08
CA PHE A 10 -13.05 -21.81 -2.70
C PHE A 10 -12.19 -20.56 -2.44
N ALA A 11 -11.75 -20.35 -1.20
CA ALA A 11 -10.86 -19.25 -0.84
C ALA A 11 -9.53 -19.33 -1.61
N TYR A 12 -8.94 -20.52 -1.70
CA TYR A 12 -7.70 -20.74 -2.45
C TYR A 12 -7.88 -20.52 -3.96
N ALA A 13 -8.99 -20.98 -4.55
CA ALA A 13 -9.31 -20.69 -5.95
C ALA A 13 -9.38 -19.18 -6.22
N ASN A 14 -10.03 -18.42 -5.33
CA ASN A 14 -10.06 -16.95 -5.42
C ASN A 14 -8.67 -16.31 -5.27
N GLN A 15 -7.83 -16.82 -4.37
CA GLN A 15 -6.46 -16.34 -4.22
C GLN A 15 -5.65 -16.58 -5.49
N LEU A 16 -5.79 -17.75 -6.15
CA LEU A 16 -5.11 -18.05 -7.41
C LEU A 16 -5.57 -17.13 -8.55
N VAL A 17 -6.88 -16.90 -8.68
CA VAL A 17 -7.45 -16.01 -9.71
C VAL A 17 -6.98 -14.56 -9.53
N THR A 18 -6.68 -14.14 -8.29
CA THR A 18 -6.24 -12.78 -7.95
C THR A 18 -4.75 -12.66 -7.64
N ALA A 19 -3.96 -13.72 -7.86
CA ALA A 19 -2.57 -13.80 -7.42
C ALA A 19 -1.66 -12.70 -8.00
N SER A 20 -1.99 -12.18 -9.18
CA SER A 20 -1.22 -11.11 -9.83
C SER A 20 -1.49 -9.72 -9.25
N VAL A 21 -2.57 -9.52 -8.50
CA VAL A 21 -3.00 -8.20 -8.04
C VAL A 21 -1.96 -7.59 -7.09
N LEU A 22 -1.46 -8.36 -6.13
CA LEU A 22 -0.45 -7.90 -5.18
C LEU A 22 0.87 -7.47 -5.87
N PRO A 23 1.55 -8.32 -6.67
CA PRO A 23 2.81 -7.93 -7.29
C PRO A 23 2.64 -6.74 -8.27
N MET A 24 1.50 -6.65 -8.97
CA MET A 24 1.23 -5.52 -9.86
C MET A 24 1.00 -4.21 -9.09
N ALA A 25 0.25 -4.26 -7.97
CA ALA A 25 0.07 -3.09 -7.11
C ALA A 25 1.40 -2.64 -6.49
N MET A 26 2.24 -3.60 -6.04
CA MET A 26 3.57 -3.31 -5.53
C MET A 26 4.43 -2.60 -6.57
N GLN A 27 4.48 -3.11 -7.80
CA GLN A 27 5.21 -2.48 -8.91
C GLN A 27 4.70 -1.08 -9.22
N ALA A 28 3.39 -0.84 -9.18
CA ALA A 28 2.83 0.49 -9.37
C ALA A 28 3.24 1.47 -8.27
N VAL A 29 3.19 1.04 -7.00
CA VAL A 29 3.60 1.85 -5.83
C VAL A 29 5.09 2.20 -5.90
N ILE A 30 5.94 1.26 -6.34
CA ILE A 30 7.38 1.51 -6.63
C ILE A 30 7.54 2.53 -7.75
N GLY A 31 6.88 2.30 -8.89
CA GLY A 31 6.99 3.18 -10.07
C GLY A 31 6.47 4.60 -9.85
N LEU A 32 5.54 4.77 -8.90
CA LEU A 32 5.04 6.08 -8.46
C LEU A 32 5.98 6.77 -7.45
N GLY A 33 7.03 6.11 -6.95
CA GLY A 33 7.94 6.67 -5.96
C GLY A 33 7.33 6.85 -4.57
N VAL A 34 6.28 6.10 -4.25
CA VAL A 34 5.54 6.25 -2.98
C VAL A 34 6.44 5.98 -1.78
N PHE A 35 7.28 4.95 -1.84
CA PHE A 35 8.19 4.64 -0.73
C PHE A 35 9.23 5.74 -0.50
N GLU A 36 9.71 6.37 -1.57
CA GLU A 36 10.62 7.52 -1.47
C GLU A 36 9.92 8.73 -0.83
N ILE A 37 8.65 8.98 -1.18
CA ILE A 37 7.84 10.04 -0.60
C ILE A 37 7.69 9.85 0.92
N ILE A 38 7.35 8.64 1.36
CA ILE A 38 7.21 8.33 2.80
C ILE A 38 8.58 8.44 3.50
N ALA A 39 9.65 7.92 2.89
CA ALA A 39 11.01 8.02 3.44
C ALA A 39 11.45 9.47 3.65
N LYS A 40 11.11 10.37 2.72
CA LYS A 40 11.44 11.81 2.81
C LYS A 40 10.73 12.53 3.94
N ALA A 41 9.57 12.04 4.38
CA ALA A 41 8.86 12.60 5.54
C ALA A 41 9.57 12.28 6.87
N GLY A 42 10.49 11.32 6.88
CA GLY A 42 11.38 11.02 7.99
C GLY A 42 11.17 9.64 8.62
N PRO A 43 12.09 9.20 9.49
CA PRO A 43 12.00 7.90 10.17
C PRO A 43 10.71 7.79 10.99
N GLY A 44 9.96 6.70 10.79
CA GLY A 44 8.69 6.45 11.49
C GLY A 44 7.52 7.36 11.06
N ALA A 45 7.70 8.17 10.01
CA ALA A 45 6.63 8.99 9.47
C ALA A 45 5.49 8.13 8.91
N LYS A 46 4.26 8.61 9.12
CA LYS A 46 3.04 8.03 8.54
C LYS A 46 2.28 9.11 7.80
N LEU A 47 1.91 8.83 6.56
CA LEU A 47 1.25 9.78 5.68
C LEU A 47 -0.09 9.23 5.20
N SER A 48 -1.08 10.09 5.09
CA SER A 48 -2.32 9.77 4.39
C SER A 48 -2.11 9.61 2.89
N ALA A 49 -3.02 8.89 2.23
CA ALA A 49 -2.98 8.76 0.77
C ALA A 49 -3.07 10.12 0.04
N SER A 50 -3.74 11.11 0.65
CA SER A 50 -3.82 12.48 0.12
C SER A 50 -2.48 13.21 0.19
N GLU A 51 -1.75 13.09 1.30
CA GLU A 51 -0.42 13.68 1.46
C GLU A 51 0.61 13.06 0.52
N ILE A 52 0.51 11.74 0.29
CA ILE A 52 1.34 11.04 -0.69
C ILE A 52 0.98 11.53 -2.11
N ALA A 53 -0.30 11.57 -2.46
CA ALA A 53 -0.76 12.00 -3.78
C ALA A 53 -0.35 13.43 -4.12
N ALA A 54 -0.34 14.34 -3.13
CA ALA A 54 0.05 15.73 -3.29
C ALA A 54 1.53 15.90 -3.68
N GLN A 55 2.37 14.91 -3.38
CA GLN A 55 3.81 14.92 -3.69
C GLN A 55 4.14 14.23 -5.02
N LEU A 56 3.17 13.53 -5.64
CA LEU A 56 3.39 12.91 -6.94
C LEU A 56 3.56 13.98 -8.04
N PRO A 57 4.47 13.79 -9.01
CA PRO A 57 4.65 14.74 -10.10
C PRO A 57 3.36 14.91 -10.93
N ALA A 58 2.96 16.16 -11.17
CA ALA A 58 1.96 16.55 -12.18
C ALA A 58 0.60 15.80 -12.12
N THR A 59 0.06 15.54 -10.93
CA THR A 59 -1.27 14.91 -10.77
C THR A 59 -2.41 15.92 -10.90
N LYS A 60 -3.03 16.00 -12.10
CA LYS A 60 -4.38 16.60 -12.27
C LYS A 60 -5.52 15.63 -11.91
N ASN A 61 -5.18 14.40 -11.55
CA ASN A 61 -6.15 13.35 -11.24
C ASN A 61 -6.69 13.51 -9.82
N LYS A 62 -7.96 13.93 -9.70
CA LYS A 62 -8.65 14.08 -8.42
C LYS A 62 -8.86 12.75 -7.68
N ASP A 63 -8.83 11.64 -8.40
CA ASP A 63 -9.02 10.30 -7.84
C ASP A 63 -7.70 9.67 -7.34
N ALA A 64 -6.55 10.33 -7.56
CA ALA A 64 -5.25 9.80 -7.17
C ALA A 64 -5.15 9.42 -5.68
N PRO A 65 -5.63 10.23 -4.71
CA PRO A 65 -5.64 9.83 -3.29
C PRO A 65 -6.43 8.54 -3.05
N MET A 66 -7.60 8.39 -3.67
CA MET A 66 -8.45 7.21 -3.51
C MET A 66 -7.80 5.97 -4.13
N MET A 67 -7.17 6.11 -5.30
CA MET A 67 -6.45 5.02 -5.95
C MET A 67 -5.24 4.57 -5.11
N LEU A 68 -4.48 5.52 -4.57
CA LEU A 68 -3.36 5.24 -3.67
C LEU A 68 -3.83 4.55 -2.38
N ASP A 69 -4.91 5.01 -1.74
CA ASP A 69 -5.46 4.36 -0.54
C ASP A 69 -5.80 2.89 -0.83
N ARG A 70 -6.40 2.59 -1.99
CA ARG A 70 -6.75 1.21 -2.36
C ARG A 70 -5.52 0.33 -2.58
N MET A 71 -4.47 0.86 -3.21
CA MET A 71 -3.22 0.12 -3.42
C MET A 71 -2.49 -0.10 -2.08
N LEU A 72 -2.33 0.94 -1.28
CA LEU A 72 -1.64 0.86 0.00
C LEU A 72 -2.39 -0.01 1.01
N ARG A 73 -3.72 0.00 1.00
CA ARG A 73 -4.54 -0.92 1.81
C ARG A 73 -4.34 -2.39 1.43
N LEU A 74 -4.20 -2.69 0.13
CA LEU A 74 -3.89 -4.05 -0.32
C LEU A 74 -2.50 -4.48 0.15
N LEU A 75 -1.50 -3.61 0.03
CA LEU A 75 -0.15 -3.87 0.51
C LEU A 75 -0.12 -4.06 2.03
N ALA A 76 -0.87 -3.24 2.78
CA ALA A 76 -1.00 -3.34 4.23
C ALA A 76 -1.64 -4.67 4.65
N SER A 77 -2.66 -5.16 3.93
CA SER A 77 -3.26 -6.47 4.23
C SER A 77 -2.31 -7.65 4.00
N HIS A 78 -1.19 -7.42 3.31
CA HIS A 78 -0.11 -8.38 3.10
C HIS A 78 1.15 -8.02 3.90
N SER A 79 1.04 -7.12 4.89
CA SER A 79 2.15 -6.66 5.74
C SER A 79 3.34 -6.06 4.96
N ALA A 80 3.11 -5.58 3.74
CA ALA A 80 4.16 -4.97 2.92
C ALA A 80 4.44 -3.50 3.29
N VAL A 81 3.50 -2.85 3.99
CA VAL A 81 3.61 -1.49 4.54
C VAL A 81 2.95 -1.42 5.91
N GLU A 82 3.29 -0.44 6.73
CA GLU A 82 2.51 -0.13 7.92
C GLU A 82 1.20 0.59 7.56
N CYS A 83 0.15 0.32 8.33
CA CYS A 83 -1.12 1.04 8.26
C CYS A 83 -1.64 1.28 9.67
N SER A 84 -2.04 2.50 9.98
CA SER A 84 -2.81 2.86 11.18
C SER A 84 -3.96 3.77 10.82
N ILE A 85 -4.90 3.93 11.75
CA ILE A 85 -5.97 4.92 11.65
C ILE A 85 -5.46 6.20 12.33
N ASP A 86 -5.82 7.37 11.80
CA ASP A 86 -5.52 8.65 12.42
C ASP A 86 -6.37 8.84 13.68
N ASP A 87 -5.74 9.21 14.80
CA ASP A 87 -6.43 9.46 16.06
C ASP A 87 -7.27 10.75 16.01
N ALA A 88 -6.98 11.67 15.08
CA ALA A 88 -7.73 12.91 14.89
C ALA A 88 -8.94 12.74 13.94
N ASP A 89 -8.83 11.81 12.99
CA ASP A 89 -9.89 11.42 12.07
C ASP A 89 -9.96 9.89 12.02
N ASP A 90 -10.84 9.32 12.85
CA ASP A 90 -11.06 7.87 13.02
C ASP A 90 -11.38 7.11 11.72
N SER A 91 -11.53 7.81 10.59
CA SER A 91 -11.77 7.22 9.28
C SER A 91 -10.56 7.22 8.35
N GLN A 92 -9.54 8.05 8.62
CA GLN A 92 -8.40 8.24 7.74
C GLN A 92 -7.30 7.21 8.02
N ARG A 93 -6.83 6.54 6.97
CA ARG A 93 -5.67 5.64 7.06
C ARG A 93 -4.37 6.41 6.81
N LEU A 94 -3.39 6.14 7.64
CA LEU A 94 -2.02 6.60 7.52
C LEU A 94 -1.11 5.42 7.21
N TYR A 95 -0.18 5.62 6.29
CA TYR A 95 0.73 4.60 5.78
C TYR A 95 2.18 4.97 6.08
N GLY A 96 2.94 3.98 6.57
CA GLY A 96 4.34 4.12 6.95
C GLY A 96 5.20 3.02 6.36
N LEU A 97 6.51 3.20 6.44
CA LEU A 97 7.47 2.17 6.04
C LEU A 97 7.67 1.17 7.19
N ASN A 98 7.68 -0.12 6.85
CA ASN A 98 8.21 -1.22 7.66
C ASN A 98 9.49 -1.81 7.04
N ASP A 99 10.06 -2.82 7.71
CA ASP A 99 11.25 -3.54 7.28
C ASP A 99 11.21 -4.03 5.83
N VAL A 100 10.04 -4.47 5.34
CA VAL A 100 9.86 -4.93 3.96
C VAL A 100 9.89 -3.75 2.99
N SER A 101 9.05 -2.74 3.20
CA SER A 101 8.98 -1.56 2.32
C SER A 101 10.28 -0.77 2.24
N ASN A 102 11.14 -0.83 3.27
CA ASN A 102 12.44 -0.17 3.28
C ASN A 102 13.38 -0.66 2.18
N TYR A 103 13.25 -1.91 1.72
CA TYR A 103 14.04 -2.43 0.59
C TYR A 103 13.67 -1.82 -0.77
N PHE A 104 12.55 -1.10 -0.84
CA PHE A 104 12.04 -0.48 -2.06
C PHE A 104 12.21 1.05 -2.08
N VAL A 105 12.83 1.62 -1.04
CA VAL A 105 13.28 3.01 -1.07
C VAL A 105 14.52 3.07 -1.95
N PRO A 106 14.56 3.92 -2.99
CA PRO A 106 15.75 4.06 -3.83
C PRO A 106 16.97 4.38 -2.99
N ASN A 107 18.03 3.59 -3.14
CA ASN A 107 19.32 3.90 -2.54
C ASN A 107 19.86 5.18 -3.20
N LYS A 108 20.66 5.95 -2.45
CA LYS A 108 21.31 7.15 -2.98
C LYS A 108 22.26 6.86 -4.16
N ASP A 109 22.60 5.60 -4.37
CA ASP A 109 23.58 5.14 -5.36
C ASP A 109 22.96 4.62 -6.67
N GLY A 110 21.62 4.59 -6.80
CA GLY A 110 20.91 4.14 -8.00
C GLY A 110 20.48 2.69 -7.97
#